data_AF-A0A0G0HEM4-F1
#
_entry.id   AF-A0A0G0HEM4-F1
#
_cell.length_a   1.000
_cell.length_b   1.000
_cell.length_c   1.000
_cell.angle_alpha   90.00
_cell.angle_beta   90.00
_cell.angle_gamma   90.00
#
_symmetry.space_group_name_H-M   'P 1'
#
loop_
_entity.id
_entity.type
_entity.pdbx_description
1 polymer ?
#
loop_
_entity_poly.entity_id
_entity_poly.type
_entity_poly.pdbx_seq_one_letter_code
_entity_poly.pdbx_strand_id
1 'polypeptide(L)'
;MRDFRTALFTTIAILIVFFFYTKFAGPIPFSVNSVQTTKTNLFTASGTGKATGIPDTAQISIGVTKTASTVAAAQEQANSA
;
A
#
# COMPACT_ATOMS: atom_id res chain seq x y z
N MET A 1 -3.33 57.02 29.35
CA MET A 1 -4.59 56.30 28.98
C MET A 1 -4.92 56.39 27.49
N ARG A 2 -4.58 57.47 26.78
CA ARG A 2 -4.91 57.63 25.35
C ARG A 2 -4.17 56.63 24.46
N ASP A 3 -2.90 56.37 24.74
CA ASP A 3 -2.07 55.44 23.95
C ASP A 3 -2.47 53.98 24.15
N PHE A 4 -2.92 53.63 25.37
CA PHE A 4 -3.47 52.30 25.66
C PHE A 4 -4.78 52.04 24.91
N ARG A 5 -5.67 53.04 24.83
CA ARG A 5 -6.90 52.93 24.04
C ARG A 5 -6.58 52.77 22.56
N THR A 6 -5.67 53.57 22.02
CA THR A 6 -5.24 53.44 20.61
C THR A 6 -4.65 52.07 20.32
N ALA A 7 -3.75 51.56 21.18
CA ALA A 7 -3.18 50.23 21.03
C ALA A 7 -4.26 49.13 21.06
N LEU A 8 -5.20 49.21 22.00
CA LEU A 8 -6.31 48.25 22.12
C LEU A 8 -7.22 48.29 20.87
N PHE A 9 -7.56 49.48 20.39
CA PHE A 9 -8.37 49.63 19.16
C PHE A 9 -7.65 49.10 17.92
N THR A 10 -6.35 49.37 17.78
CA THR A 10 -5.56 48.85 16.64
C THR A 10 -5.45 47.34 16.67
N THR A 11 -5.22 46.73 17.84
CA THR A 11 -5.17 45.26 17.97
C THR A 11 -6.52 44.63 17.65
N ILE A 12 -7.63 45.18 18.16
CA ILE A 12 -8.96 44.65 17.86
C ILE A 12 -9.27 44.80 16.37
N ALA A 13 -8.95 45.94 15.75
CA ALA A 13 -9.17 46.17 14.32
C ALA A 13 -8.41 45.15 13.46
N ILE A 14 -7.15 44.84 13.79
CA ILE A 14 -6.35 43.87 13.03
C ILE A 14 -6.93 42.46 13.12
N LEU A 15 -7.44 42.06 14.29
CA LEU A 15 -8.08 40.76 14.50
C LEU A 15 -9.39 40.65 13.73
N ILE A 16 -10.20 41.72 13.69
CA ILE A 16 -11.46 41.74 12.93
C ILE A 16 -11.20 41.62 11.43
N VAL A 17 -10.25 42.39 10.91
CA VAL A 17 -9.87 42.33 9.48
C VAL A 17 -9.35 40.93 9.14
N PHE A 18 -8.49 40.36 9.99
CA PHE A 18 -7.97 39.01 9.79
C PHE A 18 -9.07 37.93 9.85
N PHE A 19 -10.03 38.07 10.77
CA PHE A 19 -11.18 37.17 10.85
C PHE A 19 -12.01 37.18 9.55
N PHE A 20 -12.37 38.36 9.06
CA PHE A 20 -13.09 38.46 7.79
C PHE A 20 -12.27 37.95 6.60
N TYR A 21 -10.97 38.22 6.58
CA TYR A 21 -10.07 37.69 5.56
C TYR A 21 -10.09 36.16 5.52
N THR A 22 -9.88 35.49 6.67
CA THR A 22 -9.92 34.01 6.73
C THR A 22 -11.29 33.41 6.42
N LYS A 23 -12.38 34.15 6.68
CA LYS A 23 -13.75 33.72 6.37
C LYS A 23 -14.11 33.83 4.88
N PHE A 24 -13.65 34.87 4.18
CA PHE A 24 -14.02 35.11 2.78
C PHE A 24 -12.96 34.70 1.76
N ALA A 25 -11.68 34.88 2.06
CA ALA A 25 -10.57 34.50 1.18
C ALA A 25 -10.11 33.04 1.38
N GLY A 26 -10.65 32.35 2.40
CA GLY A 26 -10.34 30.97 2.73
C GLY A 26 -9.29 30.82 3.83
N PRO A 27 -9.13 29.59 4.36
CA PRO A 27 -8.16 29.31 5.42
C PRO A 27 -6.74 29.53 4.92
N ILE A 28 -5.91 30.22 5.71
CA ILE A 28 -4.48 30.38 5.44
C ILE A 28 -3.83 29.00 5.57
N PRO A 29 -3.25 28.43 4.49
CA PRO A 29 -2.65 27.11 4.55
C PRO A 29 -1.34 27.19 5.31
N PHE A 30 -1.39 26.93 6.61
CA PHE A 30 -0.19 26.70 7.43
C PHE A 30 0.39 25.33 7.09
N SER A 31 1.16 25.26 6.00
CA SER A 31 1.96 24.08 5.68
C SER A 31 3.17 24.04 6.61
N VAL A 32 3.05 23.30 7.70
CA VAL A 32 4.20 22.95 8.53
C VAL A 32 4.84 21.74 7.88
N ASN A 33 5.98 21.94 7.22
CA ASN A 33 6.78 20.84 6.68
C ASN A 33 7.42 20.10 7.87
N SER A 34 6.64 19.24 8.52
CA SER A 34 7.12 18.41 9.63
C SER A 34 8.00 17.31 9.03
N VAL A 35 9.28 17.63 8.85
CA VAL A 35 10.32 16.63 8.59
C VAL A 35 10.56 15.82 9.87
N GLN A 36 9.59 14.97 10.20
CA GLN A 36 9.73 13.98 11.25
C GLN A 36 10.70 12.90 10.77
N THR A 37 11.98 13.08 11.11
CA THR A 37 13.04 12.10 10.82
C THR A 37 12.99 10.99 11.88
N THR A 38 11.96 10.14 11.80
CA THR A 38 11.91 8.92 12.61
C THR A 38 12.99 7.96 12.09
N LYS A 39 14.18 8.00 12.70
CA LYS A 39 15.25 7.02 12.49
C LYS A 39 14.84 5.68 13.12
N THR A 40 13.89 4.96 12.51
CA THR A 40 13.32 3.73 13.10
C THR A 40 14.21 2.49 12.95
N ASN A 41 15.25 2.48 12.12
CA ASN A 41 16.02 1.24 11.89
C ASN A 41 17.53 1.48 12.08
N LEU A 42 18.08 1.12 13.24
CA LEU A 42 19.53 1.20 13.52
C LEU A 42 20.34 0.07 12.85
N PHE A 43 19.71 -1.01 12.42
CA PHE A 43 20.33 -2.03 11.58
C PHE A 43 19.25 -2.88 10.89
N THR A 44 19.42 -3.12 9.59
CA THR A 44 18.62 -4.07 8.80
C THR A 44 19.57 -5.13 8.25
N ALA A 45 19.56 -6.33 8.85
CA ALA A 45 20.29 -7.46 8.32
C ALA A 45 19.39 -8.22 7.33
N SER A 46 19.84 -8.33 6.08
CA SER A 46 19.20 -9.14 5.04
C SER A 46 20.19 -10.20 4.57
N GLY A 47 19.85 -11.47 4.76
CA GLY A 47 20.59 -12.60 4.22
C GLY A 47 19.80 -13.22 3.08
N THR A 48 20.38 -13.28 1.89
CA THR A 48 19.80 -14.04 0.77
C THR A 48 20.47 -15.40 0.69
N GLY A 49 19.74 -16.45 1.06
CA GLY A 49 20.18 -17.83 0.87
C GLY A 49 19.77 -18.32 -0.51
N LYS A 50 20.72 -18.81 -1.31
CA LYS A 50 20.41 -19.52 -2.56
C LYS A 50 20.68 -21.00 -2.34
N ALA A 51 19.63 -21.81 -2.41
CA ALA A 51 19.74 -23.27 -2.46
C ALA A 51 19.60 -23.71 -3.92
N THR A 52 20.63 -24.37 -4.45
CA THR A 52 20.58 -25.01 -5.77
C THR A 52 20.40 -26.51 -5.57
N GLY A 53 19.32 -27.08 -6.08
CA GLY A 53 19.10 -28.53 -6.10
C GLY A 53 19.02 -29.01 -7.54
N ILE A 54 19.85 -29.98 -7.91
CA ILE A 54 19.65 -30.76 -9.14
C ILE A 54 18.63 -31.84 -8.77
N PRO A 55 17.43 -31.89 -9.39
CA PRO A 55 16.45 -32.92 -9.08
C PRO A 55 17.01 -34.30 -9.46
N ASP A 56 16.98 -35.23 -8.52
CA ASP A 56 17.43 -36.62 -8.66
C ASP A 56 16.31 -37.57 -9.10
N THR A 57 15.08 -37.07 -9.14
CA THR A 57 13.87 -37.85 -9.40
C THR A 57 12.96 -37.13 -10.40
N ALA A 58 12.42 -37.90 -11.34
CA ALA A 58 11.45 -37.43 -12.32
C ALA A 58 10.18 -38.28 -12.21
N GLN A 59 9.04 -37.64 -11.90
CA GLN A 59 7.73 -38.29 -11.98
C GLN A 59 7.15 -38.08 -13.37
N ILE A 60 6.97 -39.17 -14.10
CA ILE A 60 6.36 -39.15 -15.44
C ILE A 60 4.96 -39.76 -15.30
N SER A 61 3.93 -38.95 -15.55
CA SER A 61 2.54 -39.39 -15.57
C SER A 61 2.08 -39.61 -17.01
N ILE A 62 1.82 -40.87 -17.37
CA ILE A 62 1.29 -41.25 -18.68
C ILE A 62 -0.10 -41.85 -18.45
N GLY A 63 -1.09 -41.33 -19.18
CA GLY A 63 -2.44 -41.86 -19.19
C GLY A 63 -2.88 -42.16 -20.61
N VAL A 64 -3.62 -43.25 -20.81
CA VAL A 64 -4.21 -43.61 -22.09
C VAL A 64 -5.71 -43.41 -22.00
N THR A 65 -6.24 -42.55 -22.87
CA THR A 65 -7.69 -42.29 -22.97
C THR A 65 -8.23 -42.92 -24.25
N LYS A 66 -9.23 -43.80 -24.11
CA LYS A 66 -9.97 -44.42 -25.22
C LYS A 66 -11.46 -44.17 -25.01
N THR A 67 -12.17 -43.83 -26.08
CA THR A 67 -13.62 -43.58 -26.06
C THR A 67 -14.36 -44.70 -26.78
N ALA A 68 -15.41 -45.23 -26.15
CA ALA A 68 -16.28 -46.25 -26.73
C ALA A 68 -17.75 -46.01 -26.36
N SER A 69 -18.66 -46.63 -27.10
CA SER A 69 -20.11 -46.48 -26.96
C SER A 69 -20.71 -47.17 -25.73
N THR A 70 -19.99 -48.10 -25.11
CA THR A 70 -20.39 -48.77 -23.88
C THR A 70 -19.25 -48.77 -22.86
N VAL A 71 -19.58 -48.75 -21.57
CA VAL A 71 -18.59 -48.70 -20.48
C VAL A 71 -17.66 -49.93 -20.51
N ALA A 72 -18.21 -51.11 -20.80
CA ALA A 72 -17.42 -52.35 -20.90
C ALA A 72 -16.39 -52.30 -22.05
N ALA A 73 -16.78 -51.79 -23.22
CA ALA A 73 -15.87 -51.66 -24.36
C ALA A 73 -14.79 -50.59 -24.12
N ALA A 74 -15.13 -49.50 -23.42
CA ALA A 74 -14.16 -48.47 -23.06
C ALA A 74 -13.09 -49.00 -22.10
N GLN A 75 -13.49 -49.84 -21.14
CA GLN A 75 -12.58 -50.51 -20.21
C GLN A 75 -11.67 -51.52 -20.93
N GLU A 76 -12.23 -52.34 -21.81
CA GLU A 76 -11.47 -53.32 -22.59
C GLU A 76 -10.43 -52.66 -23.50
N GLN A 77 -10.81 -51.56 -24.16
CA GLN A 77 -9.90 -50.79 -25.02
C GLN A 77 -8.82 -50.03 -24.24
N ALA A 78 -9.14 -49.51 -23.06
CA ALA A 78 -8.15 -48.85 -22.20
C ALA A 78 -7.16 -49.85 -21.59
N ASN A 79 -7.61 -51.07 -21.27
CA ASN A 79 -6.79 -52.12 -20.68
C ASN A 79 -5.95 -52.90 -21.71
N SER A 80 -6.31 -52.83 -22.99
CA SER A 80 -5.58 -53.49 -24.08
C SER A 80 -4.56 -52.57 -24.77
N ALA A 81 -4.34 -51.37 -24.23
CA ALA A 81 -3.49 -50.33 -24.80
C ALA A 81 -2.07 -50.34 -24.23
#